data_AF-A0A163X950-F1
#
_entry.id   AF-A0A163X950-F1
#
_cell.length_a   1.000
_cell.length_b   1.000
_cell.length_c   1.000
_cell.angle_alpha   90.00
_cell.angle_beta   90.00
_cell.angle_gamma   90.00
#
_symmetry.space_group_name_H-M   'P 1'
#
loop_
_entity.id
_entity.type
_entity.pdbx_description
1 polymer ?
#
loop_
_entity_poly.entity_id
_entity_poly.type
_entity_poly.pdbx_seq_one_letter_code
_entity_poly.pdbx_strand_id
1 'polypeptide(L)'
;MLMDNNEYYSTDNTEENKDELILMGFNELPYSVYNDECPTTLIINKTKNQFWMNSPKAFNHASQMAQINPITLNEIKQWQN
;
A
#
# COMPACT_ATOMS: atom_id res chain seq x y z
N MET A 1 -25.84 -1.25 3.97
CA MET A 1 -24.55 -1.49 3.28
C MET A 1 -23.48 -1.12 4.27
N LEU A 2 -22.77 -2.11 4.85
CA LEU A 2 -21.57 -1.81 5.63
C LEU A 2 -20.55 -1.29 4.62
N MET A 3 -20.24 0.00 4.67
CA MET A 3 -19.04 0.50 4.00
C MET A 3 -17.88 -0.23 4.67
N ASP A 4 -17.15 -1.06 3.93
CA ASP A 4 -15.89 -1.63 4.42
C ASP A 4 -15.01 -0.44 4.84
N ASN A 5 -14.81 -0.27 6.15
CA ASN A 5 -13.91 0.74 6.70
C ASN A 5 -12.47 0.28 6.48
N ASN A 6 -12.02 0.29 5.23
CA ASN A 6 -10.64 -0.06 4.88
C ASN A 6 -9.71 1.07 5.33
N GLU A 7 -8.65 0.70 6.04
CA GLU A 7 -7.56 1.57 6.42
C GLU A 7 -6.43 1.48 5.40
N TYR A 8 -6.19 2.57 4.67
CA TYR A 8 -5.17 2.64 3.64
C TYR A 8 -3.96 3.46 4.07
N TYR A 9 -2.78 2.93 3.75
CA TYR A 9 -1.49 3.59 3.96
C TYR A 9 -0.65 3.59 2.69
N SER A 10 0.31 4.51 2.62
CA SER A 10 1.27 4.59 1.52
C SER A 10 2.70 4.71 2.02
N THR A 11 3.62 4.02 1.36
CA THR A 11 5.06 4.13 1.59
C THR A 11 5.83 3.99 0.28
N ASP A 12 7.13 4.26 0.28
CA ASP A 12 7.96 4.14 -0.92
C ASP A 12 8.05 2.67 -1.38
N ASN A 13 8.13 2.47 -2.69
CA ASN A 13 8.33 1.14 -3.28
C ASN A 13 9.80 0.71 -3.20
N THR A 14 10.23 0.30 -2.01
CA THR A 14 11.54 -0.30 -1.75
C THR A 14 11.41 -1.80 -1.44
N GLU A 15 12.47 -2.57 -1.68
CA GLU A 15 12.51 -4.00 -1.30
C GLU A 15 12.29 -4.18 0.21
N GLU A 16 12.90 -3.32 1.04
CA GLU A 16 12.75 -3.42 2.50
C GLU A 16 11.30 -3.26 2.97
N ASN A 17 10.55 -2.31 2.39
CA ASN A 17 9.13 -2.13 2.73
C ASN A 17 8.28 -3.31 2.29
N LYS A 18 8.57 -3.90 1.12
CA LYS A 18 7.87 -5.09 0.63
C LYS A 18 8.13 -6.31 1.49
N ASP A 19 9.40 -6.56 1.78
CA ASP A 19 9.81 -7.72 2.57
C ASP A 19 9.20 -7.68 3.96
N GLU A 20 9.15 -6.50 4.60
CA GLU A 20 8.49 -6.34 5.89
C GLU A 20 7.00 -6.69 5.81
N LEU A 21 6.27 -6.18 4.81
CA LEU A 21 4.85 -6.50 4.61
C LEU A 21 4.63 -8.00 4.39
N ILE A 22 5.48 -8.65 3.60
CA ILE A 22 5.42 -10.10 3.36
C ILE A 22 5.71 -10.88 4.65
N LEU A 23 6.72 -10.49 5.42
CA LEU A 23 7.05 -11.09 6.73
C LEU A 23 5.90 -10.94 7.73
N MET A 24 5.17 -9.83 7.65
CA MET A 24 3.96 -9.57 8.42
C MET A 24 2.72 -10.33 7.94
N GLY A 25 2.82 -11.10 6.85
CA GLY A 25 1.72 -11.89 6.31
C GLY A 25 0.73 -11.11 5.43
N PHE A 26 1.13 -9.94 4.92
CA PHE A 26 0.34 -9.24 3.91
C PHE A 26 0.47 -9.94 2.56
N ASN A 27 -0.64 -9.96 1.81
CA ASN A 27 -0.69 -10.54 0.48
C ASN A 27 -0.45 -9.46 -0.57
N GLU A 28 0.56 -9.65 -1.42
CA GLU A 28 0.77 -8.79 -2.58
C GLU A 28 -0.32 -9.06 -3.63
N LEU A 29 -1.04 -8.02 -4.02
CA LEU A 29 -2.01 -8.09 -5.11
C LEU A 29 -1.33 -7.83 -6.46
N PRO A 30 -1.84 -8.43 -7.55
CA PRO A 30 -1.32 -8.19 -8.88
C PRO A 30 -1.35 -6.71 -9.24
N TYR A 31 -0.25 -6.23 -9.81
CA TYR A 31 -0.07 -4.82 -10.13
C TYR A 31 -1.09 -4.32 -11.15
N SER A 32 -1.64 -3.13 -10.88
CA SER A 32 -2.28 -2.32 -11.92
C SER A 32 -1.22 -1.40 -12.53
N VAL A 33 -0.27 -1.97 -13.27
CA VAL A 33 0.74 -1.17 -13.97
C VAL A 33 0.03 -0.47 -15.12
N TYR A 34 -0.06 0.86 -15.06
CA TYR A 34 -0.22 1.63 -16.29
C TYR A 34 1.08 1.45 -17.08
N ASN A 35 0.98 0.88 -18.28
CA ASN A 35 2.11 0.38 -19.09
C ASN A 35 3.26 1.39 -19.32
N ASP A 36 3.08 2.67 -18.99
CA ASP A 36 4.01 3.75 -19.28
C ASP A 36 4.71 4.34 -18.03
N GLU A 37 4.47 3.83 -16.82
CA GLU A 37 5.08 4.38 -15.60
C GLU A 37 5.63 3.32 -14.63
N CYS A 38 6.87 3.53 -14.17
CA CYS A 38 7.45 2.75 -13.09
C CYS A 38 6.69 3.00 -11.78
N PRO A 39 6.24 1.96 -11.06
CA PRO A 39 5.62 2.12 -9.76
C PRO A 39 6.63 2.60 -8.72
N THR A 40 6.28 3.68 -8.02
CA THR A 40 7.14 4.31 -6.99
C THR A 40 6.58 4.19 -5.59
N THR A 41 5.32 3.77 -5.45
CA THR A 41 4.61 3.80 -4.16
C THR A 41 3.93 2.46 -3.90
N LEU A 42 4.06 1.96 -2.69
CA LEU A 42 3.26 0.85 -2.17
C LEU A 42 2.02 1.41 -1.50
N ILE A 43 0.86 0.86 -1.85
CA ILE A 43 -0.38 1.05 -1.12
C ILE A 43 -0.63 -0.18 -0.28
N ILE A 44 -0.99 0.05 0.98
CA ILE A 44 -1.26 -0.98 1.97
C ILE A 44 -2.72 -0.84 2.39
N ASN A 45 -3.51 -1.90 2.23
CA ASN A 45 -4.80 -2.05 2.90
C ASN A 45 -4.59 -2.88 4.17
N LYS A 46 -4.50 -2.19 5.31
CA LYS A 46 -4.24 -2.84 6.61
C LYS A 46 -5.41 -3.74 7.03
N THR A 47 -6.64 -3.30 6.80
CA THR A 47 -7.84 -4.05 7.17
C THR A 47 -7.94 -5.41 6.45
N LYS A 48 -7.43 -5.48 5.20
CA LYS A 48 -7.47 -6.71 4.39
C LYS A 48 -6.14 -7.47 4.35
N ASN A 49 -5.10 -7.00 5.05
CA ASN A 49 -3.73 -7.53 4.96
C ASN A 49 -3.28 -7.69 3.50
N GLN A 50 -3.40 -6.61 2.73
CA GLN A 50 -3.07 -6.59 1.30
C GLN A 50 -2.17 -5.39 0.98
N PHE A 51 -1.30 -5.53 -0.02
CA PHE A 51 -0.57 -4.41 -0.58
C PHE A 51 -0.40 -4.54 -2.09
N TRP A 52 -0.17 -3.42 -2.78
CA TRP A 52 0.14 -3.40 -4.20
C TRP A 52 0.94 -2.16 -4.56
N MET A 53 1.56 -2.19 -5.73
CA MET A 53 2.33 -1.07 -6.26
C MET A 53 1.46 -0.15 -7.13
N ASN A 54 1.63 1.15 -6.95
CA ASN A 54 1.01 2.19 -7.75
C ASN A 54 2.09 3.04 -8.46
N SER A 55 1.78 3.45 -9.69
CA SER A 55 2.47 4.57 -10.34
C SER A 55 2.03 5.91 -9.74
N PRO A 56 2.80 7.00 -9.94
CA PRO A 56 2.42 8.32 -9.45
C PRO A 56 1.01 8.76 -9.88
N LYS A 57 0.62 8.50 -11.14
CA LYS A 57 -0.74 8.83 -11.61
C LYS A 57 -1.81 7.99 -10.92
N ALA A 58 -1.59 6.68 -10.79
CA ALA A 58 -2.52 5.78 -10.11
C ALA A 58 -2.69 6.15 -8.62
N PHE A 59 -1.59 6.53 -7.97
CA PHE A 59 -1.60 7.03 -6.59
C PHE A 59 -2.40 8.32 -6.47
N ASN A 60 -2.14 9.32 -7.32
CA ASN A 60 -2.89 10.58 -7.31
C ASN A 60 -4.39 10.36 -7.49
N HIS A 61 -4.79 9.45 -8.39
CA HIS A 61 -6.19 9.10 -8.57
C HIS A 61 -6.78 8.41 -7.32
N ALA A 62 -6.08 7.43 -6.75
CA ALA A 62 -6.54 6.72 -5.55
C ALA A 62 -6.71 7.66 -4.34
N SER A 63 -5.79 8.60 -4.15
CA SER A 63 -5.83 9.61 -3.07
C SER A 63 -6.98 10.61 -3.21
N GLN A 64 -7.60 10.74 -4.39
CA GLN A 64 -8.82 11.52 -4.58
C GLN A 64 -10.09 10.74 -4.20
N MET A 65 -10.01 9.40 -4.15
CA MET A 65 -11.16 8.52 -3.90
C MET A 65 -11.20 8.01 -2.46
N ALA A 66 -10.05 7.87 -1.82
CA ALA A 66 -9.92 7.37 -0.46
C ALA A 66 -8.84 8.15 0.30
N GLN A 67 -9.00 8.22 1.62
CA GLN A 67 -7.94 8.72 2.50
C GLN A 67 -6.83 7.67 2.58
N ILE A 68 -5.62 8.05 2.17
CA ILE A 68 -4.42 7.21 2.22
C ILE A 68 -3.40 7.94 3.10
N ASN A 69 -3.05 7.34 4.24
CA ASN A 69 -2.15 7.99 5.19
C ASN A 69 -0.69 7.58 4.90
N PRO A 70 0.26 8.53 4.81
CA PRO A 70 1.67 8.17 4.67
C PRO A 70 2.15 7.40 5.90
N ILE A 71 3.02 6.41 5.67
CA ILE A 71 3.61 5.60 6.74
C ILE A 71 5.08 5.30 6.43
N THR A 72 5.89 5.24 7.49
CA THR A 72 7.29 4.84 7.44
C THR A 72 7.45 3.35 7.73
N LEU A 73 8.59 2.78 7.33
CA LEU A 73 8.94 1.40 7.67
C LEU A 73 8.92 1.13 9.18
N ASN A 74 9.39 2.07 9.99
CA ASN A 74 9.43 1.91 11.45
C ASN A 74 8.02 1.79 12.04
N GLU A 75 7.05 2.52 11.49
CA GLU A 75 5.65 2.42 11.90
C GLU A 75 5.01 1.12 11.42
N ILE A 76 5.37 0.61 10.23
CA ILE A 76 4.96 -0.72 9.76
C ILE A 76 5.44 -1.80 10.74
N LYS A 77 6.73 -1.78 11.10
CA LYS A 77 7.35 -2.71 12.06
C LYS A 77 6.65 -2.72 13.43
N GLN A 78 6.07 -1.59 13.85
CA GLN A 78 5.35 -1.48 15.13
C GLN A 78 4.00 -2.19 15.14
N TRP A 79 3.43 -2.54 13.98
CA TRP A 79 2.16 -3.26 13.90
C TRP A 79 2.24 -4.73 14.31
N GLN A 80 3.44 -5.30 14.46
CA GLN A 80 3.64 -6.68 14.96
C GLN A 80 3.50 -6.82 16.49
N ASN A 81 3.31 -5.71 17.23
CA ASN A 81 3.22 -5.71 18.70
C ASN A 81 1.78 -5.82 19.22
#